data_AF-A0A5C2HG28-F1
#
_entry.id   AF-A0A5C2HG28-F1
#
_cell.length_a   1.000
_cell.length_b   1.000
_cell.length_c   1.000
_cell.angle_alpha   90.00
_cell.angle_beta   90.00
_cell.angle_gamma   90.00
#
_symmetry.space_group_name_H-M   'P 1'
#
loop_
_entity.id
_entity.type
_entity.pdbx_description
1 polymer ?
#
loop_
_entity_poly.entity_id
_entity_poly.type
_entity_poly.pdbx_seq_one_letter_code
_entity_poly.pdbx_strand_id
1 'polypeptide(L)'
;MSRIVPNITTLEQHHQQLQVNPEQYFPDCCPPCGKTQLWSHGVYFRYPDRGLESQGVYNPCPIPRFFCPACKRTCSRLPECIPPRRWYLWIIQQQMLLAVLCGQSFNAVSQQFLPSRRTLTRWWGWLDEKSQLYRFRLATFFPQQERYSHFETYWQQALKSVGLSKCMATLDRTGVIVP
;
A
#
# COMPACT_ATOMS: atom_id res chain seq x y z
N MET A 1 7.54 4.58 12.53
CA MET A 1 7.84 5.24 11.23
C MET A 1 6.89 4.72 10.17
N SER A 2 6.26 5.62 9.42
CA SER A 2 5.45 5.25 8.26
C SER A 2 6.36 4.80 7.10
N ARG A 3 6.16 3.58 6.62
CA ARG A 3 6.84 3.04 5.43
C ARG A 3 6.27 3.61 4.13
N ILE A 4 5.04 4.09 4.15
CA ILE A 4 4.39 4.64 2.97
C ILE A 4 4.63 6.16 2.91
N VAL A 5 4.98 6.65 1.73
CA VAL A 5 5.02 8.07 1.40
C VAL A 5 3.65 8.45 0.82
N PRO A 6 2.83 9.23 1.54
CA PRO A 6 1.48 9.55 1.10
C PRO A 6 1.48 10.42 -0.16
N ASN A 7 0.38 10.41 -0.89
CA ASN A 7 0.08 11.26 -2.05
C ASN A 7 0.92 10.97 -3.31
N ILE A 8 1.60 9.82 -3.37
CA ILE A 8 2.26 9.31 -4.59
C ILE A 8 1.47 8.09 -5.05
N THR A 9 0.39 8.34 -5.80
CA THR A 9 -0.68 7.38 -6.07
C THR A 9 -0.54 6.64 -7.40
N THR A 10 0.44 7.01 -8.24
CA THR A 10 0.77 6.28 -9.48
C THR A 10 2.27 6.00 -9.59
N LEU A 11 2.65 5.06 -10.46
CA LEU A 11 4.06 4.78 -10.75
C LEU A 11 4.75 5.95 -11.46
N GLU A 12 4.04 6.65 -12.34
CA GLU A 12 4.54 7.85 -13.01
C GLU A 12 4.92 8.94 -11.99
N GLN A 13 4.00 9.26 -11.06
CA GLN A 13 4.25 10.23 -9.99
C GLN A 13 5.46 9.82 -9.15
N HIS A 14 5.63 8.52 -8.88
CA HIS A 14 6.80 8.03 -8.17
C HIS A 14 8.10 8.34 -8.90
N HIS A 15 8.17 8.07 -10.21
CA HIS A 15 9.35 8.39 -11.04
C HIS A 15 9.62 9.89 -11.09
N GLN A 16 8.60 10.71 -11.32
CA GLN A 16 8.71 12.17 -11.32
C GLN A 16 9.19 12.69 -9.96
N GLN A 17 8.63 12.17 -8.87
CA GLN A 17 9.01 12.59 -7.50
C GLN A 17 10.48 12.32 -7.21
N LEU A 18 11.02 11.18 -7.66
CA LEU A 18 12.43 10.86 -7.46
C LEU A 18 13.37 11.84 -8.19
N GLN A 19 12.92 12.42 -9.30
CA GLN A 19 13.69 13.41 -10.05
C GLN A 19 13.58 14.81 -9.45
N VAL A 20 12.36 15.19 -9.01
CA VAL A 20 12.07 16.56 -8.59
C VAL A 20 12.36 16.79 -7.11
N ASN A 21 11.97 15.86 -6.23
CA ASN A 21 12.13 16.00 -4.79
C ASN A 21 12.28 14.61 -4.11
N PRO A 22 13.46 13.99 -4.21
CA PRO A 22 13.74 12.71 -3.57
C PRO A 22 13.76 12.79 -2.04
N GLU A 23 13.92 13.99 -1.46
CA GLU A 23 13.95 14.22 -0.01
C GLU A 23 12.63 13.82 0.67
N GLN A 24 11.51 13.87 -0.06
CA GLN A 24 10.20 13.40 0.45
C GLN A 24 10.21 11.93 0.90
N TYR A 25 11.13 11.11 0.37
CA TYR A 25 11.30 9.72 0.77
C TYR A 25 12.16 9.54 2.03
N PHE A 26 12.88 10.57 2.49
CA PHE A 26 13.69 10.44 3.69
C PHE A 26 12.78 10.16 4.90
N PRO A 27 13.15 9.21 5.76
CA PRO A 27 12.46 9.00 7.02
C PRO A 27 12.92 10.01 8.08
N ASP A 28 12.00 10.52 8.89
CA ASP A 28 12.32 11.44 10.00
C ASP A 28 13.27 10.80 11.02
N CYS A 29 13.16 9.48 11.21
CA CYS A 29 13.99 8.72 12.11
C CYS A 29 14.13 7.25 11.69
N CYS A 30 15.20 6.62 12.16
CA CYS A 30 15.48 5.23 11.92
C CYS A 30 14.40 4.36 12.60
N PRO A 31 13.66 3.51 11.87
CA PRO A 31 12.58 2.73 12.48
C PRO A 31 13.05 1.80 13.62
N PRO A 32 14.24 1.15 13.52
CA PRO A 32 14.77 0.34 14.62
C PRO A 32 15.20 1.09 15.89
N CYS A 33 15.82 2.27 15.79
CA CYS A 33 16.49 2.90 16.94
C CYS A 33 16.09 4.36 17.21
N GLY A 34 15.22 4.95 16.39
CA GLY A 34 14.68 6.31 16.58
C GLY A 34 15.66 7.46 16.31
N LYS A 35 16.90 7.20 15.88
CA LYS A 35 17.88 8.25 15.56
C LYS A 35 17.55 8.92 14.21
N THR A 36 17.72 10.23 14.11
CA THR A 36 17.24 11.08 13.00
C THR A 36 18.21 11.20 11.82
N GLN A 37 19.50 10.91 12.01
CA GLN A 37 20.50 11.03 10.95
C GLN A 37 20.61 9.73 10.15
N LEU A 38 19.86 9.62 9.05
CA LEU A 38 20.05 8.54 8.08
C LEU A 38 20.78 9.04 6.83
N TRP A 39 21.55 8.15 6.22
CA TRP A 39 22.28 8.42 4.99
C TRP A 39 21.60 7.75 3.80
N SER A 40 21.63 8.39 2.63
CA SER A 40 21.23 7.73 1.39
C SER A 40 22.11 6.49 1.16
N HIS A 41 21.49 5.39 0.74
CA HIS A 41 22.14 4.10 0.57
C HIS A 41 21.70 3.40 -0.72
N GLY A 42 21.62 4.19 -1.80
CA GLY A 42 21.23 3.72 -3.13
C GLY A 42 19.76 3.31 -3.20
N VAL A 43 19.47 2.39 -4.12
CA VAL A 43 18.10 1.90 -4.38
C VAL A 43 18.07 0.38 -4.45
N TYR A 44 16.89 -0.22 -4.27
CA TYR A 44 16.60 -1.55 -4.79
C TYR A 44 15.42 -1.48 -5.75
N PHE A 45 15.28 -2.47 -6.63
CA PHE A 45 14.27 -2.44 -7.67
C PHE A 45 13.06 -3.33 -7.34
N ARG A 46 11.87 -2.87 -7.73
CA ARG A 46 10.62 -3.64 -7.69
C ARG A 46 9.95 -3.67 -9.05
N TYR A 47 9.10 -4.67 -9.27
CA TYR A 47 8.31 -4.84 -10.51
C TYR A 47 6.81 -4.89 -10.18
N PRO A 48 6.21 -3.78 -9.70
CA PRO A 48 4.85 -3.79 -9.14
C PRO A 48 3.72 -3.86 -10.18
N ASP A 49 3.93 -3.32 -11.38
CA ASP A 49 2.87 -3.19 -12.40
C ASP A 49 2.42 -4.56 -12.95
N ARG A 50 3.38 -5.46 -13.23
CA ARG A 50 3.12 -6.76 -13.89
C ARG A 50 2.33 -6.65 -15.20
N GLY A 51 2.31 -5.49 -15.83
CA GLY A 51 1.60 -5.21 -17.08
C GLY A 51 0.11 -4.89 -16.91
N LEU A 52 -0.34 -4.56 -15.70
CA LEU A 52 -1.76 -4.38 -15.37
C LEU A 52 -2.20 -2.91 -15.24
N GLU A 53 -1.27 -1.97 -15.08
CA GLU A 53 -1.54 -0.54 -14.96
C GLU A 53 -0.92 0.24 -16.13
N SER A 54 0.40 0.15 -16.31
CA SER A 54 1.16 0.94 -17.30
C SER A 54 1.86 0.07 -18.33
N GLN A 55 1.39 -1.16 -18.54
CA GLN A 55 2.03 -2.16 -19.41
C GLN A 55 3.51 -2.45 -19.07
N GLY A 56 3.92 -2.15 -17.84
CA GLY A 56 5.28 -2.32 -17.37
C GLY A 56 6.23 -1.17 -17.71
N VAL A 57 5.77 -0.06 -18.29
CA VAL A 57 6.62 1.09 -18.69
C VAL A 57 7.47 1.61 -17.53
N TYR A 58 6.94 1.61 -16.31
CA TYR A 58 7.66 2.09 -15.12
C TYR A 58 8.45 1.01 -14.35
N ASN A 59 8.59 -0.19 -14.92
CA ASN A 59 9.43 -1.25 -14.36
C ASN A 59 10.84 -1.24 -14.97
N PRO A 60 11.89 -1.52 -14.19
CA PRO A 60 11.89 -1.65 -12.73
C PRO A 60 11.68 -0.30 -12.02
N CYS A 61 10.93 -0.33 -10.93
CA CYS A 61 10.66 0.82 -10.08
C CYS A 61 11.74 0.92 -8.97
N PRO A 62 12.53 2.00 -8.95
CA PRO A 62 13.59 2.19 -7.95
C PRO A 62 13.05 2.64 -6.60
N ILE A 63 13.35 1.91 -5.53
CA ILE A 63 12.94 2.25 -4.17
C ILE A 63 14.18 2.73 -3.38
N PRO A 64 14.20 4.01 -2.93
CA PRO A 64 15.29 4.55 -2.12
C PRO A 64 15.54 3.75 -0.83
N ARG A 65 16.81 3.58 -0.51
CA ARG A 65 17.28 2.95 0.72
C ARG A 65 18.03 3.97 1.56
N PHE A 66 17.87 3.83 2.87
CA PHE A 66 18.49 4.70 3.86
C PHE A 66 19.19 3.87 4.91
N PHE A 67 20.42 4.25 5.25
CA PHE A 67 21.26 3.57 6.22
C PHE A 67 21.35 4.38 7.51
N CYS A 68 21.20 3.71 8.65
CA CYS A 68 21.40 4.34 9.95
C CYS A 68 22.82 4.08 10.47
N PRO A 69 23.67 5.11 10.64
CA PRO A 69 25.03 4.95 11.15
C PRO A 69 25.07 4.50 12.62
N ALA A 70 24.01 4.75 13.40
CA ALA A 70 23.94 4.38 14.81
C ALA A 70 23.68 2.89 15.04
N CYS A 71 22.66 2.31 14.39
CA CYS A 71 22.31 0.88 14.57
C CYS A 71 22.73 -0.02 13.40
N LYS A 72 23.38 0.55 12.36
CA LYS A 72 23.87 -0.14 11.17
C LYS A 72 22.80 -0.87 10.34
N ARG A 73 21.53 -0.53 10.52
CA ARG A 73 20.40 -1.11 9.76
C ARG A 73 20.00 -0.21 8.60
N THR A 74 19.49 -0.84 7.54
CA THR A 74 18.89 -0.16 6.38
C THR A 74 17.37 -0.17 6.47
N CYS A 75 16.73 0.89 5.99
CA CYS A 75 15.28 0.96 5.77
C CYS A 75 14.96 1.57 4.41
N SER A 76 13.71 1.48 3.98
CA SER A 76 13.18 2.10 2.78
C SER A 76 11.78 2.65 3.03
N ARG A 77 11.36 3.61 2.21
CA ARG A 77 9.98 4.10 2.14
C ARG A 77 9.47 3.92 0.72
N LEU A 78 8.20 3.54 0.58
CA LEU A 78 7.57 3.22 -0.69
C LEU A 78 6.52 4.28 -1.04
N PRO A 79 6.30 4.60 -2.32
CA PRO A 79 5.19 5.46 -2.73
C PRO A 79 3.85 4.81 -2.34
N GLU A 80 2.83 5.63 -2.09
CA GLU A 80 1.49 5.19 -1.71
C GLU A 80 0.90 4.12 -2.64
N CYS A 81 1.17 4.17 -3.94
CA CYS A 81 0.69 3.19 -4.91
C CYS A 81 1.24 1.76 -4.72
N ILE A 82 2.42 1.60 -4.11
CA ILE A 82 3.10 0.32 -3.96
C ILE A 82 2.93 -0.22 -2.53
N PRO A 83 2.33 -1.41 -2.34
CA PRO A 83 2.24 -2.01 -1.02
C PRO A 83 3.62 -2.41 -0.46
N PRO A 84 3.92 -2.15 0.82
CA PRO A 84 5.17 -2.55 1.45
C PRO A 84 5.52 -4.04 1.38
N ARG A 85 4.55 -4.97 1.44
CA ARG A 85 4.80 -6.42 1.57
C ARG A 85 4.09 -7.29 0.51
N ARG A 86 3.46 -6.68 -0.50
CA ARG A 86 2.77 -7.37 -1.61
C ARG A 86 3.40 -7.00 -2.94
N TRP A 87 3.20 -7.85 -3.94
CA TRP A 87 3.83 -7.71 -5.25
C TRP A 87 3.02 -6.87 -6.23
N TYR A 88 1.69 -6.86 -6.09
CA TYR A 88 0.77 -6.16 -6.97
C TYR A 88 0.42 -4.79 -6.40
N LEU A 89 0.26 -3.77 -7.24
CA LEU A 89 -0.22 -2.45 -6.84
C LEU A 89 -1.53 -2.52 -6.04
N TRP A 90 -1.78 -1.52 -5.19
CA TRP A 90 -3.04 -1.45 -4.43
C TRP A 90 -4.26 -1.36 -5.35
N ILE A 91 -4.15 -0.69 -6.50
CA ILE A 91 -5.28 -0.56 -7.43
C ILE A 91 -5.77 -1.92 -7.94
N ILE A 92 -4.85 -2.84 -8.23
CA ILE A 92 -5.17 -4.21 -8.66
C ILE A 92 -5.84 -4.98 -7.52
N GLN A 93 -5.30 -4.86 -6.31
CA GLN A 93 -5.89 -5.48 -5.13
C GLN A 93 -7.30 -4.94 -4.85
N GLN A 94 -7.50 -3.64 -4.98
CA GLN A 94 -8.78 -2.98 -4.79
C GLN A 94 -9.82 -3.47 -5.78
N GLN A 95 -9.50 -3.52 -7.08
CA GLN A 95 -10.44 -3.98 -8.12
C GLN A 95 -10.94 -5.39 -7.82
N MET A 96 -10.03 -6.31 -7.47
CA MET A 96 -10.41 -7.69 -7.17
C MET A 96 -11.19 -7.81 -5.86
N LEU A 97 -10.80 -7.08 -4.81
CA LEU A 97 -11.54 -7.06 -3.54
C LEU A 97 -12.95 -6.48 -3.73
N LEU A 98 -13.09 -5.40 -4.49
CA LEU A 98 -14.40 -4.83 -4.84
C LEU A 98 -15.27 -5.82 -5.61
N ALA A 99 -14.71 -6.55 -6.58
CA ALA A 99 -15.46 -7.56 -7.32
C ALA A 99 -16.03 -8.65 -6.39
N VAL A 100 -15.21 -9.16 -5.46
CA VAL A 100 -15.66 -10.15 -4.47
C VAL A 100 -16.70 -9.55 -3.51
N LEU A 101 -16.46 -8.34 -3.01
CA LEU A 101 -17.40 -7.63 -2.15
C LEU A 101 -18.75 -7.42 -2.84
N CYS A 102 -18.78 -7.21 -4.16
CA CYS A 102 -19.99 -7.11 -4.97
C CYS A 102 -20.65 -8.47 -5.29
N GLY A 103 -20.19 -9.56 -4.67
CA GLY A 103 -20.80 -10.90 -4.77
C GLY A 103 -20.20 -11.80 -5.85
N GLN A 104 -19.13 -11.40 -6.53
CA GLN A 104 -18.46 -12.30 -7.47
C GLN A 104 -17.69 -13.38 -6.73
N SER A 105 -17.71 -14.62 -7.26
CA SER A 105 -16.90 -15.70 -6.70
C SER A 105 -15.41 -15.46 -6.95
N PHE A 106 -14.56 -15.98 -6.06
CA PHE A 106 -13.10 -15.93 -6.24
C PHE A 106 -12.64 -16.54 -7.57
N ASN A 107 -13.35 -17.56 -8.06
CA ASN A 107 -13.04 -18.19 -9.34
C ASN A 107 -13.31 -17.24 -10.50
N ALA A 108 -14.49 -16.61 -10.54
CA ALA A 108 -14.86 -15.67 -11.59
C ALA A 108 -13.87 -14.49 -11.67
N VAL A 109 -13.49 -13.92 -10.53
CA VAL A 109 -12.51 -12.82 -10.47
C VAL A 109 -11.14 -13.30 -10.97
N SER A 110 -10.68 -14.49 -10.57
CA SER A 110 -9.37 -14.99 -11.02
C SER A 110 -9.26 -15.32 -12.51
N GLN A 111 -10.39 -15.45 -13.22
CA GLN A 111 -10.41 -15.63 -14.67
C GLN A 111 -10.36 -14.29 -15.42
N GLN A 112 -10.73 -13.19 -14.76
CA GLN A 112 -10.75 -11.85 -15.35
C GLN A 112 -9.45 -11.07 -15.08
N PHE A 113 -8.77 -11.39 -13.99
CA PHE A 113 -7.56 -10.69 -13.54
C PHE A 113 -6.38 -11.65 -13.43
N LEU A 114 -5.16 -11.10 -13.57
CA LEU A 114 -3.92 -11.88 -13.54
C LEU A 114 -3.59 -12.55 -12.18
N PRO A 115 -3.92 -11.97 -11.00
CA PRO A 115 -3.62 -12.64 -9.74
C PRO A 115 -4.47 -13.90 -9.52
N SER A 116 -3.81 -14.99 -9.12
CA SER A 116 -4.46 -16.28 -8.93
C SER A 116 -5.52 -16.29 -7.83
N ARG A 117 -6.47 -17.24 -7.90
CA ARG A 117 -7.48 -17.48 -6.86
C ARG A 117 -6.88 -17.55 -5.45
N ARG A 118 -5.76 -18.27 -5.28
CA ARG A 118 -5.05 -18.40 -3.99
C ARG A 118 -4.54 -17.04 -3.48
N THR A 119 -4.06 -16.19 -4.38
CA THR A 119 -3.60 -14.83 -4.04
C THR A 119 -4.78 -13.99 -3.55
N LEU A 120 -5.90 -14.05 -4.27
CA LEU A 120 -7.12 -13.34 -3.91
C LEU A 120 -7.70 -13.82 -2.57
N THR A 121 -7.79 -15.13 -2.34
CA THR A 121 -8.25 -15.70 -1.05
C THR A 121 -7.38 -15.22 0.11
N ARG A 122 -6.05 -15.12 -0.08
CA ARG A 122 -5.15 -14.58 0.96
C ARG A 122 -5.40 -13.11 1.22
N TRP A 123 -5.66 -12.31 0.19
CA TRP A 123 -5.97 -10.88 0.37
C TRP A 123 -7.30 -10.67 1.08
N TRP A 124 -8.31 -11.46 0.72
CA TRP A 124 -9.61 -11.47 1.38
C TRP A 124 -9.50 -11.86 2.85
N GLY A 125 -8.87 -13.00 3.15
CA GLY A 125 -8.72 -13.48 4.53
C GLY A 125 -7.98 -12.48 5.42
N TRP A 126 -6.97 -11.80 4.88
CA TRP A 126 -6.30 -10.72 5.60
C TRP A 126 -7.21 -9.51 5.86
N LEU A 127 -8.04 -9.12 4.89
CA LEU A 127 -8.94 -7.98 5.04
C LEU A 127 -10.00 -8.27 6.10
N ASP A 128 -10.57 -9.47 6.05
CA ASP A 128 -11.54 -9.99 7.00
C ASP A 128 -10.96 -10.06 8.42
N GLU A 129 -9.83 -10.75 8.60
CA GLU A 129 -9.17 -10.93 9.90
C GLU A 129 -8.80 -9.59 10.55
N LYS A 130 -8.35 -8.61 9.77
CA LYS A 130 -7.90 -7.31 10.30
C LYS A 130 -8.99 -6.23 10.29
N SER A 131 -10.18 -6.56 9.79
CA SER A 131 -11.25 -5.59 9.51
C SER A 131 -11.60 -4.74 10.72
N GLN A 132 -11.82 -5.36 11.88
CA GLN A 132 -12.21 -4.64 13.09
C GLN A 132 -11.14 -3.63 13.54
N LEU A 133 -9.88 -4.06 13.56
CA LEU A 133 -8.75 -3.19 13.90
C LEU A 133 -8.62 -2.04 12.91
N TYR A 134 -8.74 -2.33 11.61
CA TYR A 134 -8.62 -1.30 10.57
C TYR A 134 -9.74 -0.30 10.64
N ARG A 135 -10.98 -0.76 10.75
CA ARG A 135 -12.15 0.10 10.92
C ARG A 135 -12.01 1.01 12.13
N PHE A 136 -11.65 0.47 13.29
CA PHE A 136 -11.42 1.26 14.50
C PHE A 136 -10.40 2.39 14.28
N ARG A 137 -9.29 2.10 13.60
CA ARG A 137 -8.24 3.09 13.32
C ARG A 137 -8.65 4.09 12.24
N LEU A 138 -9.36 3.64 11.22
CA LEU A 138 -9.84 4.46 10.10
C LEU A 138 -10.98 5.38 10.51
N ALA A 139 -11.80 5.03 11.51
CA ALA A 139 -12.91 5.83 12.00
C ALA A 139 -12.49 7.26 12.40
N THR A 140 -11.29 7.43 12.96
CA THR A 140 -10.75 8.75 13.31
C THR A 140 -10.48 9.63 12.08
N PHE A 141 -10.14 9.03 10.94
CA PHE A 141 -9.76 9.76 9.72
C PHE A 141 -10.89 9.83 8.69
N PHE A 142 -11.79 8.85 8.68
CA PHE A 142 -12.87 8.71 7.72
C PHE A 142 -14.20 8.40 8.43
N PRO A 143 -14.68 9.29 9.32
CA PRO A 143 -15.84 9.02 10.17
C PRO A 143 -17.13 8.77 9.38
N GLN A 144 -17.22 9.28 8.14
CA GLN A 144 -18.37 9.03 7.27
C GLN A 144 -18.55 7.54 6.91
N GLN A 145 -17.49 6.75 6.94
CA GLN A 145 -17.55 5.31 6.66
C GLN A 145 -18.25 4.54 7.78
N GLU A 146 -18.31 5.08 9.00
CA GLU A 146 -18.94 4.41 10.15
C GLU A 146 -20.47 4.32 10.03
N ARG A 147 -21.06 5.02 9.06
CA ARG A 147 -22.48 4.87 8.69
C ARG A 147 -22.80 3.46 8.18
N TYR A 148 -21.80 2.72 7.70
CA TYR A 148 -21.95 1.37 7.18
C TYR A 148 -21.53 0.35 8.24
N SER A 149 -22.51 -0.33 8.83
CA SER A 149 -22.30 -1.27 9.94
C SER A 149 -21.77 -2.62 9.49
N HIS A 150 -22.19 -3.11 8.32
CA HIS A 150 -21.84 -4.42 7.79
C HIS A 150 -20.47 -4.42 7.12
N PHE A 151 -19.78 -5.56 7.18
CA PHE A 151 -18.43 -5.73 6.63
C PHE A 151 -18.37 -5.37 5.14
N GLU A 152 -19.30 -5.92 4.35
CA GLU A 152 -19.32 -5.78 2.91
C GLU A 152 -19.56 -4.33 2.52
N THR A 153 -20.62 -3.71 3.07
CA THR A 153 -20.99 -2.33 2.73
C THR A 153 -19.96 -1.33 3.20
N TYR A 154 -19.34 -1.54 4.36
CA TYR A 154 -18.22 -0.74 4.84
C TYR A 154 -17.05 -0.77 3.86
N TRP A 155 -16.55 -1.96 3.53
CA TRP A 155 -15.37 -2.06 2.66
C TRP A 155 -15.67 -1.67 1.23
N GLN A 156 -16.86 -1.96 0.70
CA GLN A 156 -17.26 -1.44 -0.61
C GLN A 156 -17.20 0.09 -0.65
N GLN A 157 -17.79 0.75 0.35
CA GLN A 157 -17.82 2.21 0.37
C GLN A 157 -16.43 2.79 0.62
N ALA A 158 -15.65 2.25 1.56
CA ALA A 158 -14.30 2.70 1.83
C ALA A 158 -13.41 2.59 0.59
N LEU A 159 -13.47 1.46 -0.12
CA LEU A 159 -12.68 1.24 -1.35
C LEU A 159 -13.13 2.15 -2.50
N LYS A 160 -14.42 2.46 -2.63
CA LYS A 160 -14.94 3.36 -3.69
C LYS A 160 -14.65 4.83 -3.42
N SER A 161 -14.79 5.28 -2.17
CA SER A 161 -14.74 6.71 -1.82
C SER A 161 -13.39 7.18 -1.30
N VAL A 162 -12.64 6.31 -0.61
CA VAL A 162 -11.32 6.62 -0.03
C VAL A 162 -10.20 5.95 -0.84
N GLY A 163 -10.42 4.71 -1.26
CA GLY A 163 -9.42 3.90 -1.95
C GLY A 163 -8.52 3.10 -1.00
N LEU A 164 -8.13 1.90 -1.43
CA LEU A 164 -7.31 0.97 -0.66
C LEU A 164 -5.95 1.56 -0.31
N SER A 165 -5.27 2.20 -1.27
CA SER A 165 -3.95 2.80 -1.05
C SER A 165 -4.00 3.83 0.09
N LYS A 166 -5.02 4.68 0.08
CA LYS A 166 -5.19 5.74 1.07
C LYS A 166 -5.55 5.20 2.44
N CYS A 167 -6.42 4.19 2.50
CA CYS A 167 -6.70 3.46 3.74
C CYS A 167 -5.40 2.85 4.31
N MET A 168 -4.60 2.18 3.49
CA MET A 168 -3.35 1.54 3.93
C MET A 168 -2.28 2.54 4.34
N ALA A 169 -2.11 3.64 3.62
CA ALA A 169 -1.20 4.73 4.01
C ALA A 169 -1.61 5.34 5.36
N THR A 170 -2.91 5.52 5.58
CA THR A 170 -3.43 6.04 6.86
C THR A 170 -3.15 5.08 8.01
N LEU A 171 -3.41 3.78 7.81
CA LEU A 171 -3.13 2.74 8.80
C LEU A 171 -1.63 2.67 9.13
N ASP A 172 -0.77 2.64 8.11
CA ASP A 172 0.69 2.62 8.28
C ASP A 172 1.21 3.83 9.07
N ARG A 173 0.65 5.03 8.83
CA ARG A 173 0.96 6.23 9.61
C ARG A 173 0.60 6.10 11.08
N THR A 174 -0.46 5.36 11.42
CA THR A 174 -0.85 5.08 12.81
C THR A 174 -0.05 3.95 13.47
N GLY A 175 0.96 3.41 12.78
CA GLY A 175 1.79 2.31 13.28
C GLY A 175 1.21 0.92 13.05
N VAL A 176 0.08 0.81 12.33
CA VAL A 176 -0.50 -0.47 11.96
C VAL A 176 0.31 -1.11 10.83
N ILE A 177 0.65 -2.38 10.99
CA ILE A 177 1.35 -3.15 9.97
C ILE A 177 0.39 -3.47 8.82
N VAL A 178 0.63 -2.84 7.66
CA VAL A 178 -0.07 -3.12 6.40
C VAL A 178 0.76 -4.03 5.48
N PRO A 179 0.12 -4.77 4.57
CA PRO A 179 0.80 -5.75 3.73
C PRO A 179 1.46 -5.10 2.51
#